data_AF-A0A0F9RZM4-F1
#
_entry.id   AF-A0A0F9RZM4-F1
#
_cell.length_a   1.000
_cell.length_b   1.000
_cell.length_c   1.000
_cell.angle_alpha   90.00
_cell.angle_beta   90.00
_cell.angle_gamma   90.00
#
_symmetry.space_group_name_H-M   'P 1'
#
loop_
_entity.id
_entity.type
_entity.pdbx_description
1 polymer ?
#
loop_
_entity_poly.entity_id
_entity_poly.type
_entity_poly.pdbx_seq_one_letter_code
_entity_poly.pdbx_strand_id
1 'polypeptide(L)'
;MGNIQEDQRRTRRFNIRFTESEYENLKEFVESNTNLKLSEFIRQSIKEKRERIENPIQHNNVGISKDVMKMIRNMQETQKKMNQRLDNRNIILQGIKERFNHENGVKGGKLDISKETEIIRSFFTTYKKEHQYIKQIPASEIIKSTGLNQKTVLYVLQNSELFETKGKGWVMK
;
A
#
# COMPACT_ATOMS: atom_id res chain seq x y z
N MET A 1 -31.14 -7.69 59.41
CA MET A 1 -29.96 -8.35 58.82
C MET A 1 -30.47 -9.43 57.88
N GLY A 2 -30.55 -9.15 56.58
CA GLY A 2 -31.08 -10.10 55.60
C GLY A 2 -29.95 -10.90 54.98
N ASN A 3 -29.90 -12.20 55.29
CA ASN A 3 -29.06 -13.17 54.59
C ASN A 3 -29.55 -13.30 53.15
N ILE A 4 -28.79 -12.74 52.20
CA ILE A 4 -28.98 -12.99 50.79
C ILE A 4 -28.39 -14.37 50.52
N GLN A 5 -29.26 -15.36 50.35
CA GLN A 5 -28.89 -16.68 49.85
C GLN A 5 -28.17 -16.51 48.52
N GLU A 6 -26.91 -16.93 48.44
CA GLU A 6 -26.17 -17.05 47.19
C GLU A 6 -26.92 -18.04 46.29
N ASP A 7 -27.63 -17.45 45.33
CA ASP A 7 -28.37 -18.09 44.26
C ASP A 7 -27.40 -19.04 43.52
N GLN A 8 -27.40 -20.34 43.85
CA GLN A 8 -26.61 -21.38 43.18
C GLN A 8 -27.15 -21.59 41.76
N ARG A 9 -26.88 -20.63 40.88
CA ARG A 9 -27.24 -20.69 39.47
C ARG A 9 -26.45 -21.81 38.81
N ARG A 10 -27.13 -22.92 38.51
CA ARG A 10 -26.55 -24.07 37.80
C ARG A 10 -25.81 -23.59 36.54
N THR A 11 -24.54 -23.98 36.42
CA THR A 11 -23.74 -23.72 35.21
C THR A 11 -24.37 -24.41 34.01
N ARG A 12 -24.96 -23.62 33.09
CA ARG A 12 -25.52 -24.12 31.84
C ARG A 12 -24.42 -24.25 30.79
N ARG A 13 -24.42 -25.38 30.07
CA ARG A 13 -23.51 -25.60 28.93
C ARG A 13 -24.25 -25.25 27.64
N PHE A 14 -23.55 -24.56 26.75
CA PHE A 14 -24.06 -24.19 25.43
C PHE A 14 -23.07 -24.68 24.38
N ASN A 15 -23.60 -25.29 23.32
CA ASN A 15 -22.81 -25.71 22.18
C ASN A 15 -22.98 -24.66 21.08
N ILE A 16 -21.87 -24.15 20.57
CA ILE A 16 -21.83 -23.21 19.46
C ILE A 16 -21.13 -23.92 18.31
N ARG A 17 -21.69 -23.82 17.10
CA ARG A 17 -21.08 -24.37 15.90
C ARG A 17 -20.16 -23.32 15.29
N PHE A 18 -18.94 -23.75 14.99
CA PHE A 18 -17.94 -22.98 14.28
C PHE A 18 -17.48 -23.81 13.08
N THR A 19 -16.93 -23.17 12.06
CA THR A 19 -16.04 -23.88 11.14
C THR A 19 -14.74 -24.22 11.86
N GLU A 20 -14.02 -25.22 11.34
CA GLU A 20 -12.72 -25.60 11.90
C GLU A 20 -11.72 -24.42 11.89
N SER A 21 -11.70 -23.63 10.82
CA SER A 21 -10.83 -22.45 10.72
C SER A 21 -11.21 -21.34 11.71
N GLU A 22 -12.50 -21.10 11.95
CA GLU A 22 -12.96 -20.13 12.95
C GLU A 22 -12.54 -20.52 14.36
N TYR A 23 -12.63 -21.82 14.68
CA TYR A 23 -12.23 -22.33 15.98
C TYR A 23 -10.73 -22.20 16.21
N GLU A 24 -9.90 -22.60 15.25
CA GLU A 24 -8.44 -22.52 15.38
C GLU A 24 -7.96 -21.06 15.47
N ASN A 25 -8.49 -20.17 14.62
CA ASN A 25 -8.17 -18.74 14.68
C ASN A 25 -8.53 -18.12 16.04
N LEU A 26 -9.71 -18.46 16.57
CA LEU A 26 -10.15 -17.97 17.88
C LEU A 26 -9.27 -18.51 19.01
N LYS A 27 -8.92 -19.80 18.94
CA LYS A 27 -8.06 -20.44 19.93
C LYS A 27 -6.66 -19.85 19.93
N GLU A 28 -6.03 -19.72 18.76
CA GLU A 28 -4.70 -19.10 18.61
C GLU A 28 -4.69 -17.66 19.13
N PHE A 29 -5.75 -16.89 18.83
CA PHE A 29 -5.90 -15.53 19.35
C PHE A 29 -5.93 -15.50 20.89
N VAL A 30 -6.76 -16.36 21.51
CA VAL A 30 -6.90 -16.40 22.97
C VAL A 30 -5.60 -16.82 23.64
N GLU A 31 -4.92 -17.84 23.11
CA GLU A 31 -3.65 -18.35 23.63
C GLU A 31 -2.51 -17.32 23.47
N SER A 32 -2.50 -16.55 22.39
CA SER A 32 -1.43 -15.59 22.11
C SER A 32 -1.60 -14.25 22.85
N ASN A 33 -2.83 -13.87 23.20
CA ASN A 33 -3.13 -12.52 23.71
C ASN A 33 -3.62 -12.52 25.16
N THR A 34 -3.98 -13.68 25.72
CA THR A 34 -4.54 -13.77 27.07
C THR A 34 -4.02 -15.01 27.80
N ASN A 35 -4.00 -14.97 29.13
CA ASN A 35 -3.73 -16.16 29.96
C ASN A 35 -5.02 -16.92 30.33
N LEU A 36 -6.11 -16.67 29.61
CA LEU A 36 -7.44 -17.18 29.93
C LEU A 36 -7.74 -18.45 29.13
N LYS A 37 -8.54 -19.35 29.71
CA LYS A 37 -9.11 -20.45 28.92
C LYS A 37 -10.14 -19.88 27.94
N LEU A 38 -10.26 -20.48 26.76
CA LEU A 38 -11.26 -20.08 25.74
C LEU A 38 -12.67 -19.90 26.32
N SER A 39 -13.12 -20.80 27.19
CA SER A 39 -14.44 -20.69 27.83
C SER A 39 -14.59 -19.48 28.77
N GLU A 40 -13.51 -19.05 29.42
CA GLU A 40 -13.50 -17.87 30.30
C GLU A 40 -13.46 -16.59 29.48
N PHE A 41 -12.63 -16.58 28.43
CA PHE A 41 -12.59 -15.50 27.45
C PHE A 41 -13.97 -15.24 26.82
N ILE A 42 -14.67 -16.30 26.40
CA ILE A 42 -16.02 -16.19 25.85
C ILE A 42 -17.00 -15.63 26.89
N ARG A 43 -16.96 -16.10 28.16
CA ARG A 43 -17.81 -15.58 29.23
C ARG A 43 -17.57 -14.09 29.49
N GLN A 44 -16.31 -13.67 29.54
CA GLN A 44 -15.94 -12.28 29.74
C GLN A 44 -16.40 -11.42 28.56
N SER A 45 -16.17 -11.87 27.33
CA SER A 45 -16.61 -11.16 26.11
C SER A 45 -18.12 -10.96 26.06
N ILE A 46 -18.90 -11.98 26.46
CA ILE A 46 -20.37 -11.87 26.57
C ILE A 46 -20.76 -10.86 27.64
N LYS A 47 -20.11 -10.88 28.81
CA LYS A 47 -20.37 -9.94 29.90
C LYS A 47 -20.08 -8.50 29.47
N GLU A 48 -18.94 -8.24 28.87
CA GLU A 48 -18.56 -6.93 28.34
C GLU A 48 -19.55 -6.44 27.27
N LYS A 49 -19.96 -7.33 26.36
CA LYS A 49 -20.95 -6.97 25.33
C LYS A 49 -22.31 -6.65 25.96
N ARG A 50 -22.73 -7.42 26.96
CA ARG A 50 -23.97 -7.18 27.71
C ARG A 50 -23.91 -5.84 28.44
N GLU A 51 -22.83 -5.54 29.14
CA GLU A 51 -22.63 -4.28 29.85
C GLU A 51 -22.67 -3.07 28.90
N ARG A 52 -22.11 -3.19 27.69
CA ARG A 52 -22.20 -2.14 26.65
C ARG A 52 -23.61 -1.97 26.08
N ILE A 53 -24.44 -3.00 26.10
CA ILE A 53 -25.85 -2.93 25.66
C ILE A 53 -26.73 -2.35 26.76
N GLU A 54 -26.48 -2.74 28.03
CA GLU A 54 -27.24 -2.25 29.20
C GLU A 54 -26.85 -0.82 29.57
N ASN A 55 -25.57 -0.46 29.40
CA ASN A 55 -25.05 0.89 29.50
C ASN A 55 -24.56 1.33 28.11
N PRO A 56 -25.49 1.61 27.17
CA PRO A 56 -25.08 2.23 25.92
C PRO A 56 -24.35 3.50 26.31
N ILE A 57 -23.08 3.60 25.92
CA ILE A 57 -22.28 4.81 26.14
C ILE A 57 -23.15 5.95 25.62
N GLN A 58 -23.68 6.77 26.54
CA GLN A 58 -24.30 8.01 26.14
C GLN A 58 -23.20 8.72 25.37
N HIS A 59 -23.41 8.90 24.07
CA HIS A 59 -22.66 9.86 23.29
C HIS A 59 -23.06 11.25 23.80
N ASN A 60 -22.68 11.59 25.04
CA ASN A 60 -22.24 12.94 25.30
C ASN A 60 -21.17 13.20 24.25
N ASN A 61 -21.26 14.32 23.55
CA ASN A 61 -20.27 14.77 22.60
C ASN A 61 -18.87 14.77 23.26
N VAL A 62 -18.20 13.62 23.29
CA VAL A 62 -16.78 13.52 23.56
C VAL A 62 -16.18 13.89 22.22
N GLY A 63 -16.16 15.19 21.94
CA GLY A 63 -15.28 15.74 20.94
C GLY A 63 -13.92 15.12 21.21
N ILE A 64 -13.42 14.33 20.25
CA ILE A 64 -12.12 13.68 20.32
C ILE A 64 -11.14 14.73 20.87
N SER A 65 -10.57 14.47 22.04
CA SER A 65 -9.63 15.40 22.68
C SER A 65 -8.63 15.86 21.61
N LYS A 66 -8.39 17.18 21.53
CA LYS A 66 -7.47 17.76 20.52
C LYS A 66 -6.14 17.03 20.49
N ASP A 67 -5.71 16.49 21.63
CA ASP A 67 -4.47 15.73 21.77
C ASP A 67 -4.55 14.35 21.11
N VAL A 68 -5.68 13.63 21.25
CA VAL A 68 -5.91 12.35 20.55
C VAL A 68 -6.01 12.56 19.04
N MET A 69 -6.70 13.62 18.62
CA MET A 69 -6.80 13.97 17.20
C MET A 69 -5.44 14.36 16.60
N LYS A 70 -4.61 15.08 17.38
CA LYS A 70 -3.23 15.43 17.03
C LYS A 70 -2.32 14.20 16.98
N MET A 71 -2.50 13.26 17.90
CA MET A 71 -1.76 12.00 17.94
C MET A 71 -2.08 11.13 16.70
N ILE A 72 -3.35 11.03 16.31
CA ILE A 72 -3.78 10.32 15.09
C ILE A 72 -3.18 10.99 13.84
N ARG A 73 -3.20 12.32 13.76
CA ARG A 73 -2.56 13.07 12.65
C ARG A 73 -1.06 12.84 12.57
N ASN A 74 -0.36 12.93 13.70
CA ASN A 74 1.08 12.68 13.76
C ASN A 74 1.42 11.24 13.37
N MET A 75 0.58 10.28 13.74
CA MET A 75 0.76 8.87 13.40
C MET A 75 0.57 8.63 11.89
N GLN A 76 -0.43 9.26 11.28
CA GLN A 76 -0.64 9.24 9.82
C GLN A 76 0.50 9.91 9.05
N GLU A 77 1.03 11.04 9.54
CA GLU A 77 2.20 11.70 8.94
C GLU A 77 3.47 10.85 9.08
N THR A 78 3.63 10.17 10.22
CA THR A 78 4.76 9.27 10.45
C THR A 78 4.68 8.05 9.54
N GLN A 79 3.50 7.45 9.36
CA GLN A 79 3.28 6.39 8.38
C GLN A 79 3.56 6.86 6.95
N LYS A 80 3.08 8.04 6.55
CA LYS A 80 3.39 8.62 5.23
C LYS A 80 4.89 8.79 5.01
N LYS A 81 5.61 9.35 5.98
CA LYS A 81 7.08 9.51 5.92
C LYS A 81 7.80 8.15 5.87
N MET A 82 7.28 7.15 6.58
CA MET A 82 7.85 5.80 6.58
C MET A 82 7.65 5.10 5.23
N ASN A 83 6.45 5.21 4.64
CA ASN A 83 6.17 4.71 3.30
C ASN A 83 7.02 5.42 2.25
N GLN A 84 7.17 6.75 2.33
CA GLN A 84 8.09 7.50 1.46
C GLN A 84 9.55 7.05 1.63
N ARG A 85 9.99 6.72 2.85
CA ARG A 85 11.34 6.19 3.09
C ARG A 85 11.49 4.78 2.53
N LEU A 86 10.46 3.93 2.60
CA LEU A 86 10.45 2.60 1.99
C LEU A 86 10.45 2.68 0.46
N ASP A 87 9.68 3.60 -0.13
CA ASP A 87 9.69 3.88 -1.57
C ASP A 87 11.08 4.38 -2.01
N ASN A 88 11.65 5.34 -1.27
CA ASN A 88 13.01 5.83 -1.54
C ASN A 88 14.07 4.74 -1.35
N ARG A 89 13.91 3.84 -0.37
CA ARG A 89 14.83 2.73 -0.14
C ARG A 89 14.71 1.67 -1.23
N ASN A 90 13.51 1.41 -1.73
CA ASN A 90 13.27 0.56 -2.90
C ASN A 90 13.87 1.18 -4.17
N ILE A 91 13.74 2.49 -4.37
CA ILE A 91 14.37 3.23 -5.48
C ILE A 91 15.90 3.17 -5.37
N ILE A 92 16.47 3.32 -4.17
CA ILE A 92 17.91 3.24 -3.94
C ILE A 92 18.41 1.81 -4.15
N LEU A 93 17.71 0.80 -3.63
CA LEU A 93 18.07 -0.62 -3.82
C LEU A 93 17.92 -1.04 -5.28
N GLN A 94 16.92 -0.54 -5.98
CA GLN A 94 16.76 -0.72 -7.43
C GLN A 94 17.90 -0.03 -8.19
N GLY A 95 18.25 1.20 -7.83
CA GLY A 95 19.41 1.90 -8.41
C GLY A 95 20.76 1.25 -8.08
N ILE A 96 20.92 0.63 -6.91
CA ILE A 96 22.10 -0.17 -6.55
C ILE A 96 22.12 -1.47 -7.34
N LYS A 97 20.98 -2.15 -7.52
CA LYS A 97 20.86 -3.37 -8.33
C LYS A 97 21.13 -3.09 -9.81
N GLU A 98 20.63 -1.98 -10.32
CA GLU A 98 20.91 -1.48 -11.67
C GLU A 98 22.40 -1.16 -11.84
N ARG A 99 23.02 -0.46 -10.88
CA ARG A 99 24.48 -0.20 -10.89
C ARG A 99 25.31 -1.46 -10.77
N PHE A 100 24.95 -2.40 -9.90
CA PHE A 100 25.66 -3.67 -9.72
C PHE A 100 25.57 -4.57 -10.96
N ASN A 101 24.41 -4.57 -11.65
CA ASN A 101 24.26 -5.22 -12.95
C ASN A 101 25.03 -4.50 -14.07
N HIS A 102 25.20 -3.18 -13.97
CA HIS A 102 25.96 -2.38 -14.93
C HIS A 102 27.48 -2.55 -14.76
N GLU A 103 27.97 -2.55 -13.52
CA GLU A 103 29.39 -2.71 -13.18
C GLU A 103 29.89 -4.14 -13.41
N ASN A 104 29.05 -5.16 -13.17
CA ASN A 104 29.39 -6.54 -13.48
C ASN A 104 29.05 -6.95 -14.93
N GLY A 105 28.34 -6.10 -15.68
CA GLY A 105 27.85 -6.40 -17.03
C GLY A 105 28.57 -5.69 -18.17
N VAL A 106 29.45 -4.71 -17.92
CA VAL A 106 30.05 -3.92 -19.01
C VAL A 106 31.57 -3.82 -18.86
N LYS A 107 32.26 -4.87 -19.29
CA LYS A 107 33.50 -4.67 -20.04
C LYS A 107 33.12 -4.24 -21.46
N GLY A 108 33.11 -2.92 -21.70
CA GLY A 108 33.34 -2.34 -23.04
C GLY A 108 32.23 -2.36 -24.10
N GLY A 109 30.94 -2.20 -23.75
CA GLY A 109 29.85 -2.07 -24.72
C GLY A 109 29.05 -0.79 -24.53
N LYS A 110 28.79 -0.03 -25.60
CA LYS A 110 27.74 1.01 -25.63
C LYS A 110 26.44 0.40 -25.08
N LEU A 111 25.76 1.11 -24.19
CA LEU A 111 24.43 0.74 -23.70
C LEU A 111 23.51 0.47 -24.90
N ASP A 112 23.14 -0.78 -25.13
CA ASP A 112 22.25 -1.18 -26.22
C ASP A 112 20.81 -0.82 -25.86
N ILE A 113 20.41 0.41 -26.21
CA ILE A 113 19.07 0.97 -26.03
C ILE A 113 18.18 0.75 -27.28
N SER A 114 18.55 -0.18 -28.16
CA SER A 114 17.85 -0.41 -29.43
C SER A 114 16.38 -0.77 -29.24
N LYS A 115 16.06 -1.56 -28.21
CA LYS A 115 14.68 -2.00 -27.91
C LYS A 115 13.81 -0.85 -27.42
N GLU A 116 14.30 -0.06 -26.48
CA GLU A 116 13.61 1.10 -25.94
C GLU A 116 13.40 2.18 -27.00
N THR A 117 14.38 2.34 -27.89
CA THR A 117 14.29 3.23 -29.05
C THR A 117 13.17 2.80 -29.99
N GLU A 118 13.04 1.50 -30.29
CA GLU A 118 11.98 0.99 -31.16
C GLU A 118 10.58 1.10 -30.51
N ILE A 119 10.48 0.89 -29.19
CA ILE A 119 9.23 1.10 -28.44
C ILE A 119 8.75 2.55 -28.56
N ILE A 120 9.65 3.51 -28.34
CA ILE A 120 9.33 4.94 -28.47
C ILE A 120 9.01 5.29 -29.93
N ARG A 121 9.75 4.75 -30.89
CA ARG A 121 9.49 4.95 -32.34
C ARG A 121 8.10 4.45 -32.76
N SER A 122 7.73 3.26 -32.31
CA SER A 122 6.41 2.68 -32.55
C SER A 122 5.30 3.54 -31.97
N PHE A 123 5.48 4.05 -30.75
CA PHE A 123 4.57 5.01 -30.14
C PHE A 123 4.38 6.27 -31.00
N PHE A 124 5.47 6.93 -31.43
CA PHE A 124 5.38 8.13 -32.28
C PHE A 124 4.65 7.85 -33.60
N THR A 125 4.88 6.68 -34.19
CA THR A 125 4.26 6.27 -35.45
C THR A 125 2.76 6.05 -35.29
N THR A 126 2.33 5.35 -34.24
CA THR A 126 0.92 5.09 -33.94
C THR A 126 0.20 6.37 -33.55
N TYR A 127 0.80 7.15 -32.66
CA TYR A 127 0.24 8.42 -32.19
C TYR A 127 0.02 9.42 -33.34
N LYS A 128 0.94 9.48 -34.31
CA LYS A 128 0.78 10.33 -35.51
C LYS A 128 -0.36 9.85 -36.43
N LYS A 129 -0.62 8.54 -36.50
CA LYS A 129 -1.75 7.98 -37.26
C LYS A 129 -3.09 8.33 -36.60
N GLU A 130 -3.15 8.22 -35.27
CA GLU A 130 -4.35 8.49 -34.47
C GLU A 130 -4.63 9.99 -34.31
N HIS A 131 -3.58 10.81 -34.33
CA HIS A 131 -3.67 12.25 -34.08
C HIS A 131 -2.96 13.07 -35.17
N GLN A 132 -3.57 13.10 -36.35
CA GLN A 132 -3.03 13.74 -37.56
C GLN A 132 -2.59 15.20 -37.40
N TYR A 133 -3.11 15.93 -36.41
CA TYR A 133 -2.84 17.35 -36.19
C TYR A 133 -1.83 17.65 -35.08
N ILE A 134 -1.37 16.64 -34.33
CA ILE A 134 -0.45 16.87 -33.21
C ILE A 134 0.98 17.02 -33.75
N LYS A 135 1.54 18.20 -33.53
CA LYS A 135 2.88 18.58 -34.01
C LYS A 135 4.01 18.25 -33.04
N GLN A 136 3.71 18.01 -31.75
CA GLN A 136 4.69 17.70 -30.71
C GLN A 136 4.03 16.91 -29.59
N ILE A 137 4.75 15.95 -29.00
CA ILE A 137 4.25 15.09 -27.93
C ILE A 137 5.02 15.40 -26.63
N PRO A 138 4.35 15.74 -25.52
CA PRO A 138 5.03 15.98 -24.26
C PRO A 138 5.65 14.69 -23.71
N ALA A 139 6.83 14.79 -23.09
CA ALA A 139 7.54 13.64 -22.52
C ALA A 139 6.68 12.84 -21.53
N SER A 140 5.82 13.52 -20.77
CA SER A 140 4.89 12.89 -19.82
C SER A 140 3.90 11.93 -20.48
N GLU A 141 3.52 12.19 -21.72
CA GLU A 141 2.57 11.35 -22.47
C GLU A 141 3.29 10.14 -23.09
N ILE A 142 4.52 10.33 -23.58
CA ILE A 142 5.40 9.24 -24.02
C ILE A 142 5.66 8.27 -22.87
N ILE A 143 5.96 8.77 -21.67
CA ILE A 143 6.19 7.97 -20.46
C ILE A 143 4.94 7.15 -20.10
N LYS A 144 3.76 7.78 -20.10
CA LYS A 144 2.50 7.11 -19.76
C LYS A 144 2.14 6.00 -20.74
N SER A 145 2.35 6.22 -22.04
CA SER A 145 1.90 5.30 -23.08
C SER A 145 2.88 4.19 -23.40
N THR A 146 4.18 4.41 -23.22
CA THR A 146 5.21 3.37 -23.48
C THR A 146 5.41 2.43 -22.29
N GLY A 147 4.97 2.80 -21.09
CA GLY A 147 5.22 2.05 -19.86
C GLY A 147 6.70 2.02 -19.43
N LEU A 148 7.57 2.73 -20.14
CA LEU A 148 8.99 2.85 -19.82
C LEU A 148 9.19 3.82 -18.65
N ASN A 149 10.25 3.60 -17.88
CA ASN A 149 10.58 4.50 -16.79
C ASN A 149 10.98 5.90 -17.32
N GLN A 150 10.76 6.94 -16.53
CA GLN A 150 11.01 8.33 -16.93
C GLN A 150 12.47 8.59 -17.35
N LYS A 151 13.44 7.98 -16.66
CA LYS A 151 14.87 8.20 -16.95
C LYS A 151 15.25 7.60 -18.31
N THR A 152 14.76 6.40 -18.60
CA THR A 152 14.97 5.69 -19.87
C THR A 152 14.35 6.46 -21.03
N VAL A 153 13.11 6.96 -20.88
CA VAL A 153 12.46 7.75 -21.93
C VAL A 153 13.25 9.03 -22.20
N LEU A 154 13.62 9.79 -21.16
CA LEU A 154 14.39 11.02 -21.34
C LEU A 154 15.77 10.75 -21.93
N TYR A 155 16.45 9.68 -21.49
CA TYR A 155 17.76 9.30 -22.01
C TYR A 155 17.67 8.95 -23.50
N VAL A 156 16.70 8.13 -23.92
CA VAL A 156 16.52 7.77 -25.33
C VAL A 156 16.18 9.01 -26.16
N LEU A 157 15.27 9.86 -25.69
CA LEU A 157 14.88 11.08 -26.39
C LEU A 157 16.06 12.05 -26.57
N GLN A 158 16.93 12.18 -25.56
CA GLN A 158 18.08 13.09 -25.58
C GLN A 158 19.29 12.56 -26.36
N ASN A 159 19.49 11.24 -26.39
CA ASN A 159 20.70 10.63 -26.95
C ASN A 159 20.47 9.90 -28.27
N SER A 160 19.23 9.76 -28.73
CA SER A 160 18.90 9.21 -30.04
C SER A 160 18.84 10.30 -31.10
N GLU A 161 19.42 10.03 -32.27
CA GLU A 161 19.36 10.94 -33.41
C GLU A 161 17.95 11.06 -34.02
N LEU A 162 17.06 10.11 -33.71
CA LEU A 162 15.70 10.00 -34.25
C LEU A 162 14.71 11.02 -33.69
N PHE A 163 15.02 11.62 -32.53
CA PHE A 163 14.11 12.53 -31.85
C PHE A 163 14.74 13.91 -31.71
N GLU A 164 13.90 14.93 -31.66
CA GLU A 164 14.31 16.29 -31.34
C GLU A 164 13.28 16.98 -30.46
N THR A 165 13.74 17.97 -29.71
CA THR A 165 12.87 18.86 -28.94
C THR A 165 12.30 19.95 -29.85
N LYS A 166 10.98 20.12 -29.83
CA LYS A 166 10.29 21.27 -30.44
C LYS A 166 9.37 21.89 -29.41
N GLY A 167 9.65 23.14 -29.06
CA GLY A 167 8.91 23.87 -28.03
C GLY A 167 8.95 23.16 -26.69
N LYS A 168 7.77 22.76 -26.17
CA LYS A 168 7.63 22.04 -24.89
C LYS A 168 7.48 20.52 -25.05
N GLY A 169 7.64 20.01 -26.27
CA GLY A 169 7.45 18.60 -26.58
C GLY A 169 8.57 18.02 -27.43
N TRP A 170 8.37 16.77 -27.82
CA TRP A 170 9.28 16.00 -28.64
C TRP A 170 8.63 15.64 -29.97
N VAL A 171 9.45 15.57 -31.00
CA VAL A 171 9.05 15.09 -32.32
C VAL A 171 10.03 14.02 -32.78
N MET A 172 9.53 13.11 -33.61
CA MET A 172 10.37 12.23 -34.40
C MET A 172 10.79 12.97 -35.67
N LYS A 173 12.08 12.97 -35.97
CA LYS A 173 12.66 13.59 -37.17
C LYS A 173 12.19 12.88 -38.44
#